data_AF-A0A8S3XNU2-F1
#
_entry.id   AF-A0A8S3XNU2-F1
#
_cell.length_a   1.000
_cell.length_b   1.000
_cell.length_c   1.000
_cell.angle_alpha   90.00
_cell.angle_beta   90.00
_cell.angle_gamma   90.00
#
_symmetry.space_group_name_H-M   'P 1'
#
loop_
_entity.id
_entity.type
_entity.pdbx_description
1 polymer ?
#
loop_
_entity_poly.entity_id
_entity_poly.type
_entity_poly.pdbx_seq_one_letter_code
_entity_poly.pdbx_strand_id
1 'polypeptide(L)'
;MELEANNSLAFLDVFVIRNPDNTIGHTVYRKKTHTNRYLNGESHHHPSQLATVGKSLFQRARGICDRKHLAAELQHVKQVLQDNKLRIPRLRHSDRVKPATVERVPAVLPYVRGVTDKVGYILKRASIKTYYKPPKKVSQFLPSVKCNIPLKYAGVYKLDCECGLSYIGQTKRSIKTRVKEHIANVKHRRSGKSAVCEHVQDRPHHYIRFDKPQILAKEHRFLPRMIREAIEIKKHPNFNREDGCIINKIKPKPKHTTARLQDTVSSFCVNRSKN
;
A
#
# COMPACT_ATOMS: atom_id res chain seq x y z
N MET A 1 -8.96 29.12 12.60
CA MET A 1 -10.10 29.90 12.09
C MET A 1 -9.60 30.64 10.86
N GLU A 2 -10.27 30.53 9.72
CA GLU A 2 -9.95 31.35 8.55
C GLU A 2 -10.57 32.75 8.79
N LEU A 3 -9.79 33.80 8.60
CA LEU A 3 -10.18 35.18 8.88
C LEU A 3 -10.45 35.91 7.57
N GLU A 4 -11.56 36.63 7.51
CA GLU A 4 -11.88 37.50 6.39
C GLU A 4 -10.90 38.69 6.38
N ALA A 5 -10.36 38.99 5.20
CA ALA A 5 -9.49 40.14 4.99
C ALA A 5 -9.84 40.79 3.65
N ASN A 6 -9.97 42.12 3.64
CA ASN A 6 -10.26 42.90 2.43
C ASN A 6 -11.51 42.41 1.67
N ASN A 7 -12.63 42.16 2.37
CA ASN A 7 -13.87 41.61 1.80
C ASN A 7 -13.66 40.29 1.06
N SER A 8 -12.63 39.53 1.41
CA SER A 8 -12.30 38.26 0.79
C SER A 8 -11.95 37.21 1.84
N LEU A 9 -12.33 35.97 1.55
CA LEU A 9 -12.10 34.83 2.43
C LEU A 9 -11.61 33.65 1.59
N ALA A 10 -10.42 33.15 1.93
CA ALA A 10 -9.95 31.90 1.39
C ALA A 10 -10.51 30.75 2.23
N PHE A 11 -11.32 29.88 1.61
CA PHE A 11 -11.88 28.68 2.23
C PHE A 11 -11.54 27.45 1.39
N LEU A 12 -10.67 26.59 1.92
CA LEU A 12 -10.16 25.39 1.23
C LEU A 12 -9.58 25.72 -0.17
N ASP A 13 -10.27 25.32 -1.22
CA ASP A 13 -9.91 25.46 -2.63
C ASP A 13 -10.61 26.64 -3.33
N VAL A 14 -11.44 27.38 -2.60
CA VAL A 14 -12.29 28.48 -3.09
C VAL A 14 -11.83 29.79 -2.46
N PHE A 15 -11.71 30.81 -3.30
CA PHE A 15 -11.47 32.19 -2.88
C PHE A 15 -12.76 32.96 -3.06
N VAL A 16 -13.38 33.31 -1.94
CA VAL A 16 -14.66 34.00 -1.88
C VAL A 16 -14.39 35.51 -1.80
N ILE A 17 -15.07 36.29 -2.62
CA ILE A 17 -14.93 37.74 -2.73
C ILE A 17 -16.32 38.35 -2.55
N ARG A 18 -16.49 39.25 -1.59
CA ARG A 18 -17.73 40.01 -1.43
C ARG A 18 -17.68 41.25 -2.31
N ASN A 19 -18.54 41.30 -3.32
CA ASN A 19 -18.63 42.41 -4.26
C ASN A 19 -19.36 43.61 -3.62
N PRO A 20 -19.16 44.84 -4.13
CA PRO A 20 -19.84 46.04 -3.62
C PRO A 20 -21.37 46.01 -3.73
N ASP A 21 -21.90 45.23 -4.68
CA ASP A 21 -23.34 44.97 -4.88
C ASP A 21 -23.91 43.93 -3.89
N ASN A 22 -23.17 43.56 -2.85
CA ASN A 22 -23.45 42.49 -1.90
C ASN A 22 -23.57 41.08 -2.52
N THR A 23 -23.20 40.90 -3.79
CA THR A 23 -23.08 39.55 -4.37
C THR A 23 -21.77 38.89 -3.97
N ILE A 24 -21.72 37.56 -4.05
CA ILE A 24 -20.53 36.77 -3.74
C ILE A 24 -19.88 36.32 -5.04
N GLY A 25 -18.66 36.80 -5.27
CA GLY A 25 -17.72 36.28 -6.25
C GLY A 25 -16.97 35.06 -5.72
N HIS A 26 -16.68 34.08 -6.57
CA HIS A 26 -15.84 32.94 -6.25
C HIS A 26 -14.88 32.59 -7.38
N THR A 27 -13.64 32.28 -7.00
CA THR A 27 -12.57 31.83 -7.89
C THR A 27 -11.72 30.76 -7.21
N VAL A 28 -10.81 30.13 -7.94
CA VAL A 28 -9.94 29.09 -7.40
C VAL A 28 -8.88 29.70 -6.48
N TYR A 29 -8.85 29.29 -5.22
CA TYR A 29 -7.80 29.68 -4.29
C TYR A 29 -6.54 28.82 -4.46
N ARG A 30 -5.38 29.46 -4.42
CA ARG A 30 -4.06 28.83 -4.37
C ARG A 30 -3.25 29.46 -3.24
N LYS A 31 -2.64 28.62 -2.40
CA LYS A 31 -1.76 29.09 -1.31
C LYS A 31 -0.54 29.82 -1.89
N LYS A 32 0.05 30.74 -1.13
CA LYS A 32 1.30 31.44 -1.51
C LYS A 32 2.46 30.48 -1.84
N THR A 33 2.46 29.28 -1.25
CA THR A 33 3.47 28.23 -1.51
C THR A 33 3.14 27.34 -2.71
N HIS A 34 2.04 27.59 -3.43
CA HIS A 34 1.63 26.78 -4.58
C HIS A 34 2.56 27.01 -5.77
N THR A 35 3.27 25.97 -6.20
CA THR A 35 4.32 26.08 -7.22
C THR A 35 3.83 25.83 -8.65
N ASN A 36 2.54 25.53 -8.84
CA ASN A 36 1.98 25.11 -10.13
C ASN A 36 2.69 23.90 -10.78
N ARG A 37 3.42 23.11 -9.98
CA ARG A 37 4.08 21.88 -10.46
C ARG A 37 3.11 20.70 -10.36
N TYR A 38 2.81 20.13 -11.51
CA TYR A 38 1.98 18.93 -11.66
C TYR A 38 2.82 17.78 -12.23
N LEU A 39 2.14 16.72 -12.68
CA LEU A 39 2.78 15.62 -13.37
C LEU A 39 3.38 16.10 -14.70
N ASN A 40 4.69 15.93 -14.88
CA ASN A 40 5.35 16.31 -16.12
C ASN A 40 4.85 15.45 -17.30
N GLY A 41 4.49 16.07 -18.41
CA GLY A 41 4.02 15.39 -19.62
C GLY A 41 5.05 14.46 -20.30
N GLU A 42 6.35 14.68 -20.05
CA GLU A 42 7.43 13.80 -20.53
C GLU A 42 7.65 12.57 -19.64
N SER A 43 6.98 12.51 -18.48
CA SER A 43 7.13 11.37 -17.58
C SER A 43 6.58 10.08 -18.20
N HIS A 44 7.13 8.93 -17.78
CA HIS A 44 6.73 7.61 -18.28
C HIS A 44 5.39 7.14 -17.65
N HIS A 45 4.34 7.92 -17.82
CA HIS A 45 2.98 7.61 -17.40
C HIS A 45 2.08 7.34 -18.60
N HIS A 46 1.03 6.54 -18.39
CA HIS A 46 0.06 6.25 -19.45
C HIS A 46 -0.63 7.55 -19.91
N PRO A 47 -0.87 7.76 -21.21
CA PRO A 47 -1.47 9.00 -21.72
C PRO A 47 -2.80 9.39 -21.07
N SER A 48 -3.62 8.41 -20.66
CA SER A 48 -4.86 8.73 -19.96
C SER A 48 -4.64 9.34 -18.57
N GLN A 49 -3.56 8.97 -17.87
CA GLN A 49 -3.22 9.55 -16.56
C GLN A 49 -2.78 11.00 -16.71
N LEU A 50 -1.93 11.28 -17.72
CA LEU A 50 -1.52 12.64 -18.07
C LEU A 50 -2.72 13.50 -18.47
N ALA A 51 -3.64 12.95 -19.26
CA ALA A 51 -4.87 13.65 -19.66
C ALA A 51 -5.80 13.96 -18.48
N THR A 52 -5.85 13.07 -17.47
CA THR A 52 -6.66 13.29 -16.26
C THR A 52 -6.23 14.53 -15.49
N VAL A 53 -4.93 14.85 -15.43
CA VAL A 53 -4.42 16.05 -14.75
C VAL A 53 -4.99 17.31 -15.40
N GLY A 54 -4.93 17.42 -16.73
CA GLY A 54 -5.54 18.54 -17.43
C GLY A 54 -7.05 18.58 -17.23
N LYS A 55 -7.73 17.43 -17.35
CA LYS A 55 -9.18 17.35 -17.20
C LYS A 55 -9.64 17.81 -15.82
N SER A 56 -8.96 17.40 -14.75
CA SER A 56 -9.33 17.78 -13.38
C SER A 56 -9.15 19.27 -13.13
N LEU A 57 -8.08 19.89 -13.65
CA LEU A 57 -7.88 21.34 -13.51
C LEU A 57 -8.98 22.14 -14.23
N PHE A 58 -9.35 21.73 -15.46
CA PHE A 58 -10.45 22.36 -16.19
C PHE A 58 -11.81 22.14 -15.51
N GLN A 59 -12.04 20.96 -14.92
CA GLN A 59 -13.27 20.69 -14.16
C GLN A 59 -13.33 21.52 -12.89
N ARG A 60 -12.21 21.65 -12.17
CA ARG A 60 -12.09 22.51 -10.98
C ARG A 60 -12.39 23.97 -11.32
N ALA A 61 -11.77 24.50 -12.38
CA ALA A 61 -12.01 25.87 -12.83
C ALA A 61 -13.50 26.13 -13.10
N ARG A 62 -14.18 25.21 -13.80
CA ARG A 62 -15.63 25.34 -14.08
C ARG A 62 -16.54 25.14 -12.88
N GLY A 63 -16.15 24.27 -11.94
CA GLY A 63 -16.95 23.98 -10.76
C GLY A 63 -16.83 25.05 -9.67
N ILE A 64 -15.73 25.80 -9.65
CA ILE A 64 -15.40 26.76 -8.58
C ILE A 64 -15.44 28.23 -9.04
N CYS A 65 -15.27 28.53 -10.33
CA CYS A 65 -15.24 29.94 -10.75
C CYS A 65 -16.60 30.44 -11.22
N ASP A 66 -16.91 31.68 -10.82
CA ASP A 66 -17.96 32.47 -11.45
C ASP A 66 -17.70 32.77 -12.91
N ARG A 67 -18.77 33.09 -13.64
CA ARG A 67 -18.69 33.50 -15.06
C ARG A 67 -17.69 34.64 -15.29
N LYS A 68 -17.60 35.60 -14.37
CA LYS A 68 -16.67 36.75 -14.44
C LYS A 68 -15.20 36.32 -14.35
N HIS A 69 -14.88 35.35 -13.49
CA HIS A 69 -13.50 34.94 -13.21
C HIS A 69 -13.05 33.69 -13.99
N LEU A 70 -14.00 32.95 -14.57
CA LEU A 70 -13.74 31.70 -15.27
C LEU A 70 -12.77 31.87 -16.46
N ALA A 71 -12.89 32.94 -17.24
CA ALA A 71 -12.02 33.15 -18.40
C ALA A 71 -10.55 33.29 -18.01
N ALA A 72 -10.27 34.09 -16.98
CA ALA A 72 -8.93 34.31 -16.43
C ALA A 72 -8.37 33.00 -15.82
N GLU A 73 -9.18 32.27 -15.06
CA GLU A 73 -8.76 30.98 -14.49
C GLU A 73 -8.45 29.95 -15.59
N LEU A 74 -9.25 29.88 -16.66
CA LEU A 74 -8.98 28.97 -17.78
C LEU A 74 -7.71 29.33 -18.54
N GLN A 75 -7.39 30.62 -18.68
CA GLN A 75 -6.12 31.06 -19.25
C GLN A 75 -4.94 30.64 -18.35
N HIS A 76 -5.07 30.86 -17.03
CA HIS A 76 -4.06 30.42 -16.07
C HIS A 76 -3.83 28.90 -16.14
N VAL A 77 -4.89 28.09 -16.14
CA VAL A 77 -4.79 26.62 -16.27
C VAL A 77 -4.11 26.22 -17.58
N LYS A 78 -4.37 26.90 -18.70
CA LYS A 78 -3.68 26.63 -19.97
C LYS A 78 -2.18 26.88 -19.87
N GLN A 79 -1.78 28.00 -19.27
CA GLN A 79 -0.36 28.32 -19.06
C GLN A 79 0.31 27.25 -18.20
N VAL A 80 -0.30 26.91 -17.06
CA VAL A 80 0.19 25.87 -16.15
C VAL A 80 0.37 24.52 -16.86
N LEU A 81 -0.56 24.14 -17.73
CA LEU A 81 -0.42 22.88 -18.49
C LEU A 81 0.73 22.94 -19.50
N GLN A 82 0.95 24.09 -20.14
CA GLN A 82 2.08 24.29 -21.06
C GLN A 82 3.41 24.20 -20.30
N ASP A 83 3.52 24.85 -19.14
CA ASP A 83 4.73 24.83 -18.30
C ASP A 83 5.07 23.40 -17.83
N ASN A 84 4.04 22.58 -17.60
CA ASN A 84 4.20 21.16 -17.23
C ASN A 84 4.31 20.21 -18.44
N LYS A 85 4.39 20.73 -19.67
CA LYS A 85 4.47 19.97 -20.93
C LYS A 85 3.27 19.03 -21.15
N LEU A 86 2.12 19.36 -20.58
CA LEU A 86 0.89 18.58 -20.68
C LEU A 86 0.02 19.06 -21.85
N ARG A 87 -0.70 18.12 -22.46
CA ARG A 87 -1.66 18.45 -23.52
C ARG A 87 -2.89 19.14 -22.94
N ILE A 88 -3.26 20.28 -23.53
CA ILE A 88 -4.50 20.98 -23.19
C ILE A 88 -5.70 20.10 -23.61
N PRO A 89 -6.61 19.73 -22.68
CA PRO A 89 -7.78 18.93 -22.99
C PRO A 89 -8.69 19.65 -23.98
N ARG A 90 -9.07 18.96 -25.06
CA ARG A 90 -10.20 19.38 -25.90
C ARG A 90 -11.47 18.91 -25.23
N LEU A 91 -12.32 19.84 -24.80
CA LEU A 91 -13.62 19.52 -24.22
C LEU A 91 -14.54 19.06 -25.33
N ARG A 92 -14.60 17.75 -25.54
CA ARG A 92 -15.72 17.15 -26.27
C ARG A 92 -16.72 16.70 -25.22
N HIS A 93 -17.88 17.33 -25.19
CA HIS A 93 -19.05 16.66 -24.66
C HIS A 93 -19.32 15.49 -25.59
N SER A 94 -19.16 14.29 -25.05
CA SER A 94 -19.54 13.09 -25.75
C SER A 94 -20.54 12.42 -24.86
N ASP A 95 -21.82 12.56 -25.22
CA ASP A 95 -22.93 11.80 -24.64
C ASP A 95 -22.87 10.36 -25.17
N ARG A 96 -21.71 9.73 -24.99
CA ARG A 96 -21.53 8.31 -25.28
C ARG A 96 -22.16 7.56 -24.13
N VAL A 97 -23.32 6.98 -24.40
CA VAL A 97 -23.87 5.89 -23.60
C VAL A 97 -22.77 4.86 -23.41
N LYS A 98 -22.39 4.62 -22.16
CA LYS A 98 -21.38 3.61 -21.84
C LYS A 98 -21.99 2.25 -22.17
N PRO A 99 -21.36 1.42 -23.02
CA PRO A 99 -21.87 0.08 -23.27
C PRO A 99 -21.90 -0.72 -21.96
N ALA A 100 -22.85 -1.65 -21.84
CA ALA A 100 -22.94 -2.55 -20.71
C ALA A 100 -21.61 -3.33 -20.57
N THR A 101 -20.83 -3.01 -19.54
CA THR A 101 -19.59 -3.73 -19.26
C THR A 101 -19.89 -4.98 -18.43
N VAL A 102 -19.52 -6.14 -18.95
CA VAL A 102 -19.46 -7.40 -18.19
C VAL A 102 -18.56 -7.20 -16.96
N GLU A 103 -19.01 -7.63 -15.78
CA GLU A 103 -18.20 -7.60 -14.57
C GLU A 103 -17.07 -8.63 -14.65
N ARG A 104 -15.90 -8.17 -15.09
CA ARG A 104 -14.65 -8.93 -15.07
C ARG A 104 -13.66 -8.28 -14.12
N VAL A 105 -12.81 -9.11 -13.51
CA VAL A 105 -11.71 -8.63 -12.67
C VAL A 105 -10.79 -7.74 -13.53
N PRO A 106 -10.52 -6.50 -13.11
CA PRO A 106 -9.66 -5.61 -13.89
C PRO A 106 -8.20 -6.06 -13.82
N ALA A 107 -7.49 -5.93 -14.94
CA ALA A 107 -6.06 -6.19 -15.02
C ALA A 107 -5.26 -4.92 -14.65
N VAL A 108 -4.24 -5.07 -13.80
CA VAL A 108 -3.34 -3.99 -13.41
C VAL A 108 -1.96 -4.27 -13.99
N LEU A 109 -1.48 -3.41 -14.88
CA LEU A 109 -0.24 -3.60 -15.62
C LEU A 109 0.78 -2.50 -15.30
N PRO A 110 2.09 -2.82 -15.23
CA PRO A 110 3.13 -1.78 -15.24
C PRO A 110 3.09 -1.06 -16.59
N TYR A 111 3.18 0.26 -16.63
CA TYR A 111 3.18 1.02 -17.88
C TYR A 111 4.54 0.92 -18.56
N VAL A 112 4.55 0.39 -19.76
CA VAL A 112 5.70 0.37 -20.68
C VAL A 112 5.19 0.84 -22.03
N ARG A 113 5.61 2.04 -22.43
CA ARG A 113 5.18 2.67 -23.70
C ARG A 113 5.38 1.70 -24.88
N GLY A 114 4.33 1.51 -25.67
CA GLY A 114 4.31 0.66 -26.86
C GLY A 114 4.01 -0.83 -26.60
N VAL A 115 4.41 -1.38 -25.44
CA VAL A 115 4.14 -2.79 -25.10
C VAL A 115 2.81 -2.92 -24.40
N THR A 116 2.63 -2.24 -23.27
CA THR A 116 1.42 -2.39 -22.46
C THR A 116 0.20 -1.74 -23.13
N ASP A 117 0.43 -0.84 -24.07
CA ASP A 117 -0.62 -0.27 -24.93
C ASP A 117 -1.23 -1.35 -25.84
N LYS A 118 -0.40 -2.21 -26.45
CA LYS A 118 -0.85 -3.34 -27.28
C LYS A 118 -1.57 -4.39 -26.44
N VAL A 119 -1.02 -4.72 -25.26
CA VAL A 119 -1.66 -5.64 -24.31
C VAL A 119 -3.01 -5.11 -23.87
N GLY A 120 -3.09 -3.81 -23.54
CA GLY A 120 -4.33 -3.15 -23.17
C GLY A 120 -5.39 -3.18 -24.27
N TYR A 121 -4.98 -3.03 -25.53
CA TYR A 121 -5.88 -3.16 -26.67
C TYR A 121 -6.48 -4.57 -26.79
N ILE A 122 -5.67 -5.62 -26.63
CA ILE A 122 -6.13 -7.02 -26.66
C ILE A 122 -7.11 -7.28 -25.51
N LEU A 123 -6.76 -6.87 -24.28
CA LEU A 123 -7.60 -7.04 -23.10
C LEU A 123 -8.92 -6.28 -23.19
N LYS A 124 -8.91 -5.11 -23.82
CA LYS A 124 -10.13 -4.33 -24.09
C LYS A 124 -11.10 -5.08 -25.02
N ARG A 125 -10.61 -5.79 -26.05
CA ARG A 125 -11.46 -6.64 -26.92
C ARG A 125 -12.07 -7.80 -26.15
N ALA A 126 -11.37 -8.30 -25.13
CA ALA A 126 -11.87 -9.29 -24.20
C ALA A 126 -12.73 -8.69 -23.06
N SER A 127 -13.20 -7.45 -23.17
CA SER A 127 -14.01 -6.79 -22.13
C SER A 127 -13.35 -6.74 -20.73
N ILE A 128 -12.01 -6.80 -20.66
CA ILE A 128 -11.25 -6.67 -19.41
C ILE A 128 -10.79 -5.21 -19.26
N LYS A 129 -11.15 -4.57 -18.15
CA LYS A 129 -10.69 -3.21 -17.84
C LYS A 129 -9.22 -3.25 -17.43
N THR A 130 -8.40 -2.42 -18.06
CA THR A 130 -6.96 -2.34 -17.78
C THR A 130 -6.59 -1.04 -17.08
N TYR A 131 -5.85 -1.14 -15.98
CA TYR A 131 -5.27 -0.01 -15.27
C TYR A 131 -3.74 -0.07 -15.34
N TYR A 132 -3.12 1.08 -15.55
CA TYR A 132 -1.67 1.17 -15.66
C TYR A 132 -1.05 1.73 -14.39
N LYS A 133 0.09 1.19 -13.96
CA LYS A 133 0.88 1.70 -12.85
C LYS A 133 2.30 2.02 -13.31
N PRO A 134 2.94 3.09 -12.84
CA PRO A 134 4.36 3.28 -13.10
C PRO A 134 5.15 2.10 -12.48
N PRO A 135 6.24 1.64 -13.12
CA PRO A 135 6.99 0.46 -12.68
C PRO A 135 7.63 0.65 -11.31
N LYS A 136 8.13 1.86 -11.02
CA LYS A 136 8.66 2.24 -9.70
C LYS A 136 8.07 3.58 -9.26
N LYS A 137 7.82 3.71 -7.95
CA LYS A 137 7.40 4.98 -7.33
C LYS A 137 8.63 5.71 -6.79
N VAL A 138 8.60 7.04 -6.73
CA VAL A 138 9.67 7.86 -6.12
C VAL A 138 10.01 7.38 -4.71
N SER A 139 9.00 7.03 -3.91
CA SER A 139 9.18 6.51 -2.55
C SER A 139 10.01 5.23 -2.45
N GLN A 140 10.16 4.48 -3.55
CA GLN A 140 10.98 3.27 -3.59
C GLN A 140 12.46 3.57 -3.87
N PHE A 141 12.75 4.75 -4.44
CA PHE A 141 14.12 5.24 -4.62
C PHE A 141 14.61 5.99 -3.37
N LEU A 142 13.69 6.60 -2.63
CA LEU A 142 14.03 7.32 -1.42
C LEU A 142 14.35 6.34 -0.28
N PRO A 143 15.43 6.56 0.48
CA PRO A 143 15.70 5.78 1.67
C PRO A 143 14.58 5.99 2.71
N SER A 144 14.32 4.98 3.52
CA SER A 144 13.41 5.12 4.67
C SER A 144 13.97 6.20 5.60
N VAL A 145 13.23 7.29 5.76
CA VAL A 145 13.56 8.37 6.71
C VAL A 145 13.61 7.87 8.16
N LYS A 146 12.96 6.74 8.45
CA LYS A 146 12.94 6.12 9.78
C LYS A 146 14.09 5.13 9.93
N CYS A 147 14.87 5.28 10.99
CA CYS A 147 15.88 4.30 11.40
C CYS A 147 15.24 2.94 11.68
N ASN A 148 15.81 1.88 11.12
CA ASN A 148 15.42 0.50 11.46
C ASN A 148 15.95 0.16 12.85
N ILE A 149 15.06 0.14 13.86
CA ILE A 149 15.43 -0.26 15.22
C ILE A 149 15.37 -1.81 15.29
N PRO A 150 16.50 -2.50 15.52
CA PRO A 150 16.51 -3.95 15.64
C PRO A 150 15.54 -4.41 16.74
N LEU A 151 14.87 -5.55 16.52
CA LEU A 151 13.96 -6.19 17.49
C LEU A 151 12.71 -5.38 17.88
N LYS A 152 12.36 -4.31 17.13
CA LYS A 152 11.12 -3.54 17.34
C LYS A 152 9.85 -4.34 16.98
N TYR A 153 9.99 -5.36 16.14
CA TYR A 153 8.86 -6.09 15.57
C TYR A 153 8.21 -7.04 16.56
N ALA A 154 6.90 -7.25 16.38
CA ALA A 154 6.14 -8.34 16.98
C ALA A 154 6.39 -9.64 16.22
N GLY A 155 6.32 -10.77 16.91
CA GLY A 155 6.57 -12.06 16.27
C GLY A 155 7.03 -13.15 17.22
N VAL A 156 7.64 -14.17 16.63
CA VAL A 156 8.20 -15.33 17.33
C VAL A 156 9.71 -15.19 17.35
N TYR A 157 10.30 -15.38 18.53
CA TYR A 157 11.74 -15.29 18.75
C TYR A 157 12.25 -16.51 19.50
N LYS A 158 13.57 -16.71 19.41
CA LYS A 158 14.30 -17.82 20.02
C LYS A 158 15.43 -17.28 20.88
N LEU A 159 15.58 -17.83 22.09
CA LEU A 159 16.71 -17.63 22.98
C LEU A 159 17.46 -18.95 23.13
N ASP A 160 18.70 -18.98 22.67
CA ASP A 160 19.54 -20.16 22.75
C ASP A 160 20.21 -20.24 24.13
N CYS A 161 20.32 -21.46 24.64
CA CYS A 161 21.04 -21.79 25.87
C CYS A 161 22.26 -22.67 25.56
N GLU A 162 23.31 -22.56 26.35
CA GLU A 162 24.51 -23.42 26.24
C GLU A 162 24.22 -24.90 26.48
N CYS A 163 23.13 -25.24 27.18
CA CYS A 163 22.73 -26.62 27.41
C CYS A 163 22.17 -27.33 26.16
N GLY A 164 22.15 -26.66 25.01
CA GLY A 164 21.61 -27.17 23.75
C GLY A 164 20.09 -27.04 23.61
N LEU A 165 19.39 -26.68 24.69
CA LEU A 165 17.96 -26.35 24.65
C LEU A 165 17.75 -24.88 24.28
N SER A 166 16.57 -24.55 23.75
CA SER A 166 16.22 -23.19 23.37
C SER A 166 14.85 -22.81 23.91
N TYR A 167 14.66 -21.54 24.29
CA TYR A 167 13.34 -21.00 24.59
C TYR A 167 12.75 -20.36 23.36
N ILE A 168 11.51 -20.72 23.02
CA ILE A 168 10.79 -20.13 21.89
C ILE A 168 9.57 -19.42 22.44
N GLY A 169 9.44 -18.14 22.15
CA GLY A 169 8.31 -17.36 22.66
C GLY A 169 7.73 -16.44 21.60
N GLN A 170 6.44 -16.17 21.70
CA GLN A 170 5.80 -15.11 20.95
C GLN A 170 5.70 -13.81 21.75
N THR A 171 5.62 -12.68 21.03
CA THR A 171 5.25 -11.39 21.60
C THR A 171 4.42 -10.57 20.62
N LYS A 172 3.37 -9.92 21.14
CA LYS A 172 2.63 -8.86 20.43
C LYS A 172 3.38 -7.52 20.47
N ARG A 173 4.19 -7.32 21.52
CA ARG A 173 5.05 -6.13 21.69
C ARG A 173 6.38 -6.35 20.96
N SER A 174 7.31 -5.41 21.11
CA SER A 174 8.66 -5.61 20.58
C SER A 174 9.36 -6.78 21.29
N ILE A 175 10.13 -7.56 20.53
CA ILE A 175 10.98 -8.64 21.06
C ILE A 175 11.96 -8.07 22.09
N LYS A 176 12.51 -6.88 21.84
CA LYS A 176 13.40 -6.17 22.79
C LYS A 176 12.76 -5.99 24.16
N THR A 177 11.49 -5.57 24.21
CA THR A 177 10.75 -5.42 25.48
C THR A 177 10.61 -6.76 26.18
N ARG A 178 10.27 -7.82 25.44
CA ARG A 178 10.06 -9.15 26.02
C ARG A 178 11.34 -9.76 26.59
N VAL A 179 12.46 -9.62 25.89
CA VAL A 179 13.78 -10.06 26.39
C VAL A 179 14.15 -9.33 27.68
N LYS A 180 13.92 -8.02 27.77
CA LYS A 180 14.13 -7.25 29.01
C LYS A 180 13.27 -7.76 30.18
N GLU A 181 12.03 -8.17 29.91
CA GLU A 181 11.16 -8.78 30.93
C GLU A 181 11.72 -10.10 31.45
N HIS A 182 12.26 -10.95 30.56
CA HIS A 182 12.91 -12.19 30.97
C HIS A 182 14.15 -11.91 31.83
N ILE A 183 15.02 -10.98 31.43
CA ILE A 183 16.19 -10.55 32.23
C ILE A 183 15.75 -10.05 33.61
N ALA A 184 14.72 -9.20 33.67
CA ALA A 184 14.20 -8.68 34.93
C ALA A 184 13.63 -9.81 35.81
N ASN A 185 12.91 -10.78 35.24
CA ASN A 185 12.39 -11.91 36.00
C ASN A 185 13.50 -12.81 36.57
N VAL A 186 14.57 -13.05 35.81
CA VAL A 186 15.76 -13.78 36.29
C VAL A 186 16.44 -13.01 37.43
N LYS A 187 16.66 -11.69 37.26
CA LYS A 187 17.26 -10.83 38.29
C LYS A 187 16.46 -10.83 39.60
N HIS A 188 15.13 -10.83 39.51
CA HIS A 188 14.23 -10.85 40.67
C HIS A 188 13.82 -12.26 41.12
N ARG A 189 14.42 -13.33 40.57
CA ARG A 189 14.13 -14.74 40.89
C ARG A 189 12.64 -15.13 40.85
N ARG A 190 11.89 -14.57 39.88
CA ARG A 190 10.45 -14.81 39.71
C ARG A 190 10.19 -16.03 38.82
N SER A 191 10.49 -17.23 39.32
CA SER A 191 10.33 -18.50 38.59
C SER A 191 8.92 -18.70 38.06
N GLY A 192 7.88 -18.52 38.89
CA GLY A 192 6.48 -18.75 38.47
C GLY A 192 5.99 -17.94 37.25
N LYS A 193 6.66 -16.83 36.89
CA LYS A 193 6.23 -15.96 35.76
C LYS A 193 6.94 -16.25 34.43
N SER A 194 8.03 -17.00 34.42
CA SER A 194 8.85 -17.16 33.21
C SER A 194 9.57 -18.51 33.19
N ALA A 195 9.31 -19.32 32.16
CA ALA A 195 10.03 -20.58 31.89
C ALA A 195 11.56 -20.37 31.83
N VAL A 196 12.00 -19.23 31.29
CA VAL A 196 13.42 -18.81 31.27
C VAL A 196 14.01 -18.66 32.68
N CYS A 197 13.20 -18.22 33.65
CA CYS A 197 13.69 -18.06 35.03
C CYS A 197 13.75 -19.40 35.76
N GLU A 198 12.79 -20.31 35.51
CA GLU A 198 12.80 -21.67 36.04
C GLU A 198 14.02 -22.44 35.53
N HIS A 199 14.28 -22.40 34.21
CA HIS A 199 15.42 -23.10 33.62
C HIS A 199 16.76 -22.69 34.27
N VAL A 200 16.96 -21.39 34.50
CA VAL A 200 18.17 -20.87 35.17
C VAL A 200 18.26 -21.31 36.63
N GLN A 201 17.12 -21.47 37.32
CA GLN A 201 17.10 -21.95 38.71
C GLN A 201 17.36 -23.45 38.81
N ASP A 202 16.76 -24.26 37.93
CA ASP A 202 16.87 -25.72 37.93
C ASP A 202 18.28 -26.20 37.60
N ARG A 203 19.03 -25.44 36.79
CA ARG A 203 20.39 -25.79 36.39
C ARG A 203 21.32 -24.57 36.51
N PRO A 204 21.99 -24.36 37.65
CA PRO A 204 22.72 -23.11 37.94
C PRO A 204 24.03 -22.89 37.17
N HIS A 205 24.39 -23.74 36.19
CA HIS A 205 25.70 -23.72 35.51
C HIS A 205 25.63 -23.57 33.98
N HIS A 206 24.64 -22.87 33.44
CA HIS A 206 24.57 -22.59 32.00
C HIS A 206 24.14 -21.14 31.73
N TYR A 207 24.58 -20.59 30.61
CA TYR A 207 24.22 -19.23 30.20
C TYR A 207 23.19 -19.22 29.05
N ILE A 208 22.18 -18.34 29.19
CA ILE A 208 21.19 -18.06 28.15
C ILE A 208 21.61 -16.79 27.40
N ARG A 209 21.69 -16.88 26.07
CA ARG A 209 22.15 -15.77 25.22
C ARG A 209 21.07 -14.71 25.04
N PHE A 210 20.99 -13.77 25.99
CA PHE A 210 20.06 -12.64 25.92
C PHE A 210 20.52 -11.51 24.98
N ASP A 211 21.82 -11.44 24.67
CA ASP A 211 22.40 -10.36 23.86
C ASP A 211 22.00 -10.45 22.38
N LYS A 212 21.77 -11.67 21.89
CA LYS A 212 21.48 -11.95 20.47
C LYS A 212 20.23 -12.82 20.33
N PRO A 213 19.02 -12.29 20.63
CA PRO A 213 17.79 -13.02 20.39
C PRO A 213 17.59 -13.21 18.88
N GLN A 214 17.26 -14.44 18.48
CA GLN A 214 17.00 -14.76 17.07
C GLN A 214 15.54 -14.49 16.73
N ILE A 215 15.29 -13.80 15.61
CA ILE A 215 13.92 -13.56 15.11
C ILE A 215 13.57 -14.70 14.16
N LEU A 216 12.64 -15.57 14.54
CA LEU A 216 12.18 -16.67 13.69
C LEU A 216 11.13 -16.21 12.68
N ALA A 217 10.19 -15.38 13.11
CA ALA A 217 9.14 -14.84 12.24
C ALA A 217 8.64 -13.48 12.72
N LYS A 218 8.38 -12.57 11.76
CA LYS A 218 7.77 -11.26 12.02
C LYS A 218 6.27 -11.35 11.75
N GLU A 219 5.47 -11.60 12.79
CA GLU A 219 4.03 -11.79 12.67
C GLU A 219 3.25 -10.96 13.69
N HIS A 220 2.45 -10.02 13.19
CA HIS A 220 1.62 -9.17 14.04
C HIS A 220 0.26 -9.81 14.37
N ARG A 221 -0.28 -10.60 13.43
CA ARG A 221 -1.59 -11.26 13.58
C ARG A 221 -1.51 -12.36 14.63
N PHE A 222 -2.50 -12.45 15.51
CA PHE A 222 -2.50 -13.36 16.66
C PHE A 222 -2.45 -14.83 16.23
N LEU A 223 -3.41 -15.28 15.40
CA LEU A 223 -3.53 -16.67 15.01
C LEU A 223 -2.31 -17.20 14.22
N PRO A 224 -1.81 -16.50 13.18
CA PRO A 224 -0.58 -16.92 12.48
C PRO A 224 0.64 -16.97 13.40
N ARG A 225 0.75 -16.02 14.35
CA ARG A 225 1.87 -16.00 15.32
C ARG A 225 1.81 -17.18 16.29
N MET A 226 0.63 -17.50 16.82
CA MET A 226 0.41 -18.67 17.68
C MET A 226 0.75 -19.99 16.98
N ILE A 227 0.26 -20.16 15.75
CA ILE A 227 0.54 -21.36 14.95
C ILE A 227 2.05 -21.45 14.66
N ARG A 228 2.67 -20.31 14.31
CA ARG A 228 4.10 -20.27 14.03
C ARG A 228 4.93 -20.65 15.27
N GLU A 229 4.60 -20.11 16.44
CA GLU A 229 5.25 -20.46 17.70
C GLU A 229 5.18 -21.97 17.95
N ALA A 230 3.99 -22.58 17.85
CA ALA A 230 3.81 -24.01 18.04
C ALA A 230 4.62 -24.86 17.03
N ILE A 231 4.73 -24.42 15.77
CA ILE A 231 5.57 -25.08 14.77
C ILE A 231 7.05 -25.03 15.18
N GLU A 232 7.54 -23.87 15.62
CA GLU A 232 8.95 -23.70 15.96
C GLU A 232 9.30 -24.44 17.27
N ILE A 233 8.40 -24.47 18.26
CA ILE A 233 8.55 -25.29 19.48
C ILE A 233 8.76 -26.76 19.11
N LYS A 234 7.96 -27.31 18.20
CA LYS A 234 8.08 -28.71 17.77
C LYS A 234 9.36 -29.02 16.97
N LYS A 235 9.97 -28.03 16.33
CA LYS A 235 11.19 -28.22 15.52
C LYS A 235 12.47 -28.24 16.35
N HIS A 236 12.47 -27.56 17.49
CA HIS A 236 13.69 -27.33 18.27
C HIS A 236 13.60 -27.99 19.65
N PRO A 237 14.70 -28.56 20.16
CA PRO A 237 14.75 -29.01 21.54
C PRO A 237 14.59 -27.78 22.45
N ASN A 238 13.58 -27.80 23.31
CA ASN A 238 13.15 -26.63 24.05
C ASN A 238 12.89 -26.94 25.53
N PHE A 239 12.81 -25.88 26.34
CA PHE A 239 12.46 -25.95 27.76
C PHE A 239 11.19 -25.12 28.06
N ASN A 240 10.30 -25.01 27.07
CA ASN A 240 9.03 -24.31 27.26
C ASN A 240 8.13 -25.09 28.24
N ARG A 241 7.27 -24.39 29.00
CA ARG A 241 6.29 -25.05 29.88
C ARG A 241 5.21 -25.82 29.12
N GLU A 242 4.87 -25.34 27.93
CA GLU A 242 3.77 -25.84 27.12
C GLU A 242 4.25 -26.03 25.68
N ASP A 243 3.81 -27.10 25.02
CA ASP A 243 4.11 -27.43 23.62
C ASP A 243 3.41 -26.52 22.59
N GLY A 244 2.73 -25.47 23.07
CA GLY A 244 1.96 -24.53 22.26
C GLY A 244 0.62 -25.09 21.76
N CYS A 245 0.07 -24.44 20.73
CA CYS A 245 -1.23 -24.79 20.16
C CYS A 245 -1.19 -26.16 19.46
N ILE A 246 -2.18 -27.04 19.73
CA ILE A 246 -2.29 -28.35 19.06
C ILE A 246 -2.59 -28.14 17.58
N ILE A 247 -1.58 -28.38 16.73
CA ILE A 247 -1.75 -28.42 15.27
C ILE A 247 -2.14 -29.84 14.91
N ASN A 248 -3.40 -30.06 14.56
CA ASN A 248 -3.86 -31.32 13.99
C ASN A 248 -3.02 -31.62 12.74
N LYS A 249 -2.52 -32.87 12.61
CA LYS A 249 -1.80 -33.31 11.41
C LYS A 249 -2.70 -33.06 10.19
N ILE A 250 -2.33 -32.10 9.35
CA ILE A 250 -3.06 -31.81 8.11
C ILE A 250 -2.89 -33.03 7.22
N LYS A 251 -3.96 -33.82 7.07
CA LYS A 251 -4.00 -34.87 6.04
C LYS A 251 -3.85 -34.17 4.68
N PRO A 252 -2.94 -34.63 3.79
CA PRO A 252 -2.80 -34.03 2.47
C PRO A 252 -4.17 -34.09 1.76
N LYS A 253 -4.68 -32.93 1.32
CA LYS A 253 -5.92 -32.90 0.55
C LYS A 253 -5.71 -33.65 -0.77
N PRO A 254 -6.63 -34.53 -1.18
CA PRO A 254 -6.57 -35.15 -2.51
C PRO A 254 -6.61 -34.06 -3.57
N LYS A 255 -5.76 -34.20 -4.60
CA LYS A 255 -5.70 -33.28 -5.74
C LYS A 255 -7.06 -33.29 -6.43
N HIS A 256 -7.79 -32.17 -6.41
CA HIS A 256 -8.97 -32.03 -7.24
C HIS A 256 -8.54 -32.04 -8.72
N THR A 257 -8.92 -33.08 -9.45
CA THR A 257 -8.91 -33.11 -10.91
C THR A 257 -9.83 -32.00 -11.42
N THR A 258 -9.26 -30.95 -11.99
CA THR A 258 -10.01 -29.88 -12.65
C THR A 258 -10.70 -30.44 -13.89
N ALA A 259 -12.02 -30.63 -13.83
CA ALA A 259 -12.84 -30.74 -15.02
C ALA A 259 -12.75 -29.39 -15.77
N ARG A 260 -12.32 -29.46 -17.03
CA ARG A 260 -12.33 -28.32 -17.97
C ARG A 260 -13.76 -27.82 -18.12
N LEU A 261 -14.06 -26.63 -17.58
CA LEU A 261 -15.07 -25.78 -18.20
C LEU A 261 -14.50 -25.32 -19.55
N GLN A 262 -15.19 -25.65 -20.63
CA GLN A 262 -14.83 -25.22 -21.97
C GLN A 262 -15.02 -23.70 -22.07
N ASP A 263 -13.92 -22.96 -21.94
CA ASP A 263 -13.86 -21.55 -22.35
C ASP A 263 -13.98 -21.48 -23.88
N THR A 264 -15.03 -20.82 -24.38
CA THR A 264 -15.32 -20.60 -25.80
C THR A 264 -14.38 -19.61 -26.50
N VAL A 265 -13.13 -19.50 -26.05
CA VAL A 265 -12.11 -18.61 -26.65
C VAL A 265 -11.28 -19.32 -27.73
N SER A 266 -11.48 -20.63 -27.94
CA SER A 266 -10.75 -21.41 -28.95
C SER A 266 -11.19 -21.17 -30.41
N SER A 267 -12.18 -20.32 -30.70
CA SER A 267 -12.65 -20.10 -32.08
C SER A 267 -11.92 -18.99 -32.85
N PHE A 268 -10.95 -18.29 -32.25
CA PHE A 268 -10.29 -17.14 -32.89
C PHE A 268 -8.91 -17.40 -33.52
N CYS A 269 -8.47 -18.66 -33.62
CA CYS A 269 -7.19 -19.01 -34.25
C CYS A 269 -7.28 -20.00 -35.43
N VAL A 270 -8.48 -20.33 -35.93
CA VAL A 270 -8.62 -21.15 -37.14
C VAL A 270 -9.26 -20.29 -38.23
N ASN A 271 -8.42 -19.79 -39.13
CA ASN A 271 -8.68 -19.39 -40.53
C ASN A 271 -7.84 -18.16 -40.92
N ARG A 272 -6.53 -18.40 -41.08
CA ARG A 272 -5.70 -17.71 -42.08
C ARG A 272 -4.75 -18.73 -42.67
N SER A 273 -5.25 -19.50 -43.62
CA SER A 273 -4.46 -20.24 -44.61
C SER A 273 -5.39 -20.62 -45.77
N LYS A 274 -5.02 -20.15 -46.97
CA LYS A 274 -5.63 -20.40 -48.30
C LYS A 274 -6.93 -19.62 -48.53
N ASN A 275 -7.13 -18.81 -49.56
CA ASN A 275 -6.47 -18.64 -50.87
C ASN A 275 -5.91 -17.23 -51.06
#